data_AF-A0A4R0FMR4-F1
#
_entry.id   AF-A0A4R0FMR4-F1
#
_cell.length_a   1.000
_cell.length_b   1.000
_cell.length_c   1.000
_cell.angle_alpha   90.00
_cell.angle_beta   90.00
_cell.angle_gamma   90.00
#
_symmetry.space_group_name_H-M   'P 1'
#
loop_
_entity.id
_entity.type
_entity.pdbx_description
1 polymer ?
#
loop_
_entity_poly.entity_id
_entity_poly.type
_entity_poly.pdbx_seq_one_letter_code
_entity_poly.pdbx_strand_id
1 'polypeptide(L)'
;MNAMQHARISAKRWGGEPEDYYELHAFIDSTKSLCSDARHRILHTLWGINSVVVPIFGHSLQNSAGKSIDIKDLCERDHLLVDYQQRFIPTLSDFVQAIDASRLPQNLERHLEQLHQVYAQNPVASQLMLSPLAQTGKLHSLLFTHNSWFIYEILPRIGVLPHLQNIVYSPDDIFHAMQFELWMDNGMAIPQSAQALHQRKQQRAV
;
A
#
# COMPACT_ATOMS: atom_id res chain seq x y z
N MET A 1 -2.04 -11.55 -8.96
CA MET A 1 -1.59 -11.68 -10.37
C MET A 1 -0.14 -11.14 -10.48
N ASN A 2 0.56 -11.21 -11.62
CA ASN A 2 1.88 -10.57 -11.76
C ASN A 2 1.79 -9.21 -12.49
N ALA A 3 2.81 -8.36 -12.34
CA ALA A 3 2.81 -7.00 -12.88
C ALA A 3 2.52 -6.94 -14.40
N MET A 4 3.09 -7.86 -15.19
CA MET A 4 2.87 -7.90 -16.64
C MET A 4 1.43 -8.30 -17.02
N GLN A 5 0.78 -9.14 -16.22
CA GLN A 5 -0.64 -9.47 -16.43
C GLN A 5 -1.54 -8.25 -16.15
N HIS A 6 -1.28 -7.47 -15.10
CA HIS A 6 -1.98 -6.20 -14.86
C HIS A 6 -1.72 -5.19 -15.98
N ALA A 7 -0.48 -5.09 -16.44
CA ALA A 7 -0.10 -4.24 -17.56
C ALA A 7 -0.87 -4.55 -18.85
N ARG A 8 -1.10 -5.84 -19.15
CA ARG A 8 -1.96 -6.25 -20.27
C ARG A 8 -3.43 -5.87 -20.09
N ILE A 9 -3.93 -5.89 -18.86
CA ILE A 9 -5.29 -5.41 -18.54
C ILE A 9 -5.37 -3.89 -18.79
N SER A 10 -4.37 -3.13 -18.34
CA SER A 10 -4.26 -1.69 -18.56
C SER A 10 -4.18 -1.36 -20.06
N ALA A 11 -3.32 -2.03 -20.83
CA ALA A 11 -3.23 -1.84 -22.27
C ALA A 11 -4.55 -2.16 -22.99
N LYS A 12 -5.25 -3.22 -22.56
CA LYS A 12 -6.58 -3.55 -23.10
C LYS A 12 -7.63 -2.46 -22.79
N ARG A 13 -7.59 -1.86 -21.60
CA ARG A 13 -8.56 -0.83 -21.18
C ARG A 13 -8.26 0.53 -21.79
N TRP A 14 -7.00 0.94 -21.75
CA TRP A 14 -6.57 2.30 -22.05
C TRP A 14 -5.90 2.42 -23.42
N GLY A 15 -5.53 1.33 -24.08
CA GLY A 15 -4.73 1.33 -25.32
C GLY A 15 -3.22 1.39 -25.03
N GLY A 16 -2.40 1.56 -26.07
CA GLY A 16 -0.94 1.48 -25.92
C GLY A 16 -0.46 0.04 -25.72
N GLU A 17 0.77 -0.11 -25.24
CA GLU A 17 1.43 -1.41 -25.03
C GLU A 17 1.52 -1.72 -23.53
N PRO A 18 1.54 -3.02 -23.11
CA PRO A 18 1.70 -3.39 -21.70
C PRO A 18 2.92 -2.73 -21.03
N GLU A 19 4.01 -2.56 -21.76
CA GLU A 19 5.25 -1.93 -21.29
C GLU A 19 5.02 -0.49 -20.80
N ASP A 20 4.03 0.23 -21.35
CA ASP A 20 3.65 1.58 -20.88
C ASP A 20 3.22 1.59 -19.41
N TYR A 21 2.76 0.45 -18.88
CA TYR A 21 2.13 0.32 -17.57
C TYR A 21 2.92 -0.54 -16.58
N TYR A 22 3.97 -1.22 -17.06
CA TYR A 22 4.66 -2.25 -16.29
C TYR A 22 5.27 -1.71 -15.00
N GLU A 23 6.03 -0.61 -15.08
CA GLU A 23 6.74 -0.04 -13.93
C GLU A 23 5.79 0.35 -12.78
N LEU A 24 4.62 0.90 -13.12
CA LEU A 24 3.61 1.27 -12.15
C LEU A 24 3.05 0.04 -11.42
N HIS A 25 2.69 -1.01 -12.15
CA HIS A 25 2.20 -2.25 -11.54
C HIS A 25 3.28 -3.01 -10.77
N ALA A 26 4.52 -3.03 -11.29
CA ALA A 26 5.66 -3.64 -10.63
C ALA A 26 5.99 -2.93 -9.31
N PHE A 27 5.83 -1.60 -9.25
CA PHE A 27 6.02 -0.84 -8.04
C PHE A 27 4.97 -1.15 -6.96
N ILE A 28 3.68 -1.23 -7.32
CA ILE A 28 2.63 -1.62 -6.36
C ILE A 28 2.90 -3.01 -5.77
N ASP A 29 3.42 -3.91 -6.60
CA ASP A 29 3.81 -5.28 -6.23
C ASP A 29 5.18 -5.40 -5.55
N SER A 30 5.98 -4.32 -5.47
CA SER A 30 7.36 -4.37 -4.95
C SER A 30 7.49 -4.94 -3.55
N THR A 31 6.42 -4.80 -2.77
CA THR A 31 6.26 -5.34 -1.41
C THR A 31 6.29 -6.88 -1.34
N LYS A 32 6.11 -7.59 -2.46
CA LYS A 32 6.29 -9.06 -2.55
C LYS A 32 7.69 -9.51 -2.15
N SER A 33 8.69 -8.64 -2.27
CA SER A 33 10.06 -8.90 -1.81
C SER A 33 10.19 -8.86 -0.28
N LEU A 34 9.25 -8.21 0.42
CA LEU A 34 9.25 -8.04 1.87
C LEU A 34 8.44 -9.13 2.57
N CYS A 35 7.37 -9.60 1.92
CA CYS A 35 6.54 -10.71 2.36
C CYS A 35 6.05 -11.46 1.12
N SER A 36 6.32 -12.77 1.04
CA SER A 36 6.04 -13.54 -0.17
C SER A 36 4.57 -13.96 -0.33
N ASP A 37 3.79 -13.90 0.75
CA ASP A 37 2.35 -14.17 0.73
C ASP A 37 1.51 -12.89 0.64
N ALA A 38 0.18 -13.06 0.53
CA ALA A 38 -0.77 -11.98 0.28
C ALA A 38 -0.82 -10.85 1.33
N ARG A 39 -0.17 -10.99 2.50
CA ARG A 39 0.00 -9.89 3.48
C ARG A 39 0.78 -8.72 2.89
N HIS A 40 1.60 -8.95 1.85
CA HIS A 40 2.39 -7.92 1.18
C HIS A 40 1.55 -6.76 0.60
N ARG A 41 0.25 -6.96 0.40
CA ARG A 41 -0.66 -6.07 -0.34
C ARG A 41 -0.97 -4.72 0.34
N ILE A 42 -0.06 -4.20 1.16
CA ILE A 42 -0.21 -2.91 1.84
C ILE A 42 -0.37 -1.73 0.87
N LEU A 43 0.36 -1.75 -0.26
CA LEU A 43 0.19 -0.76 -1.33
C LEU A 43 -1.09 -0.97 -2.15
N HIS A 44 -1.83 -2.08 -1.93
CA HIS A 44 -3.12 -2.35 -2.55
C HIS A 44 -4.28 -1.73 -1.76
N THR A 45 -4.03 -0.57 -1.16
CA THR A 45 -5.00 0.25 -0.43
C THR A 45 -5.05 1.63 -1.07
N LEU A 46 -6.15 2.36 -0.90
CA LEU A 46 -6.19 3.77 -1.34
C LEU A 46 -5.17 4.65 -0.60
N TRP A 47 -4.74 4.25 0.59
CA TRP A 47 -3.60 4.88 1.26
C TRP A 47 -2.33 4.70 0.45
N GLY A 48 -1.99 3.46 0.08
CA GLY A 48 -0.80 3.19 -0.74
C GLY A 48 -0.81 3.96 -2.06
N ILE A 49 -1.97 4.03 -2.73
CA ILE A 49 -2.07 4.77 -3.98
C ILE A 49 -1.90 6.29 -3.77
N ASN A 50 -2.65 6.90 -2.85
CA ASN A 50 -2.65 8.35 -2.68
C ASN A 50 -1.41 8.87 -1.96
N SER A 51 -0.87 8.13 -1.00
CA SER A 51 0.25 8.56 -0.16
C SER A 51 1.61 8.10 -0.67
N VAL A 52 1.68 7.06 -1.50
CA VAL A 52 2.95 6.50 -1.98
C VAL A 52 3.05 6.54 -3.51
N VAL A 53 2.10 5.94 -4.23
CA VAL A 53 2.20 5.80 -5.70
C VAL A 53 2.09 7.14 -6.41
N VAL A 54 1.04 7.92 -6.15
CA VAL A 54 0.81 9.21 -6.82
C VAL A 54 1.95 10.21 -6.56
N PRO A 55 2.50 10.35 -5.34
CA PRO A 55 3.67 11.19 -5.11
C PRO A 55 4.93 10.79 -5.89
N ILE A 56 5.08 9.50 -6.24
CA ILE A 56 6.25 9.00 -6.98
C ILE A 56 6.07 9.11 -8.50
N PHE A 57 4.90 8.73 -9.01
CA PHE A 57 4.65 8.64 -10.45
C PHE A 57 3.91 9.87 -11.03
N GLY A 58 3.40 10.74 -10.17
CA GLY A 58 2.52 11.85 -10.55
C GLY A 58 1.05 11.44 -10.64
N HIS A 59 0.23 12.38 -11.13
CA HIS A 59 -1.23 12.18 -11.23
C HIS A 59 -1.66 11.47 -12.52
N SER A 60 -0.89 11.59 -13.60
CA SER A 60 -1.25 11.00 -14.87
C SER A 60 -0.05 10.41 -15.60
N LEU A 61 -0.30 9.34 -16.35
CA LEU A 61 0.65 8.69 -17.23
C LEU A 61 0.24 8.91 -18.68
N GLN A 62 1.18 9.29 -19.54
CA GLN A 62 0.98 9.32 -20.98
C GLN A 62 1.50 8.02 -21.59
N ASN A 63 0.63 7.26 -22.27
CA ASN A 63 1.02 6.01 -22.92
C ASN A 63 1.54 6.24 -24.34
N SER A 64 2.11 5.20 -24.96
CA SER A 64 2.61 5.22 -26.34
C SER A 64 1.55 5.51 -27.40
N ALA A 65 0.25 5.29 -27.09
CA ALA A 65 -0.88 5.66 -27.94
C ALA A 65 -1.31 7.13 -27.81
N GLY A 66 -0.55 7.96 -27.07
CA GLY A 66 -0.81 9.38 -26.90
C GLY A 66 -1.95 9.72 -25.95
N LYS A 67 -2.47 8.74 -25.19
CA LYS A 67 -3.53 8.96 -24.20
C LYS A 67 -2.93 9.35 -22.86
N SER A 68 -3.58 10.27 -22.17
CA SER A 68 -3.31 10.60 -20.76
C SER A 68 -4.29 9.81 -19.88
N ILE A 69 -3.75 9.05 -18.93
CA ILE A 69 -4.50 8.19 -18.02
C ILE A 69 -4.26 8.67 -16.59
N ASP A 70 -5.32 8.83 -15.81
CA ASP A 70 -5.21 9.09 -14.37
C ASP A 70 -4.63 7.86 -13.65
N ILE A 71 -3.51 8.04 -12.94
CA ILE A 71 -2.78 6.95 -12.30
C ILE A 71 -3.62 6.30 -11.20
N LYS A 72 -4.37 7.10 -10.43
CA LYS A 72 -5.20 6.57 -9.34
C LYS A 72 -6.30 5.66 -9.90
N ASP A 73 -7.00 6.09 -10.94
CA ASP A 73 -8.03 5.30 -11.61
C ASP A 73 -7.47 4.00 -12.21
N LEU A 74 -6.28 4.07 -12.84
CA LEU A 74 -5.59 2.89 -13.35
C LEU A 74 -5.26 1.91 -12.22
N CYS A 75 -4.63 2.39 -11.14
CA CYS A 75 -4.27 1.56 -9.99
C CYS A 75 -5.50 0.87 -9.39
N GLU A 76 -6.59 1.61 -9.19
CA GLU A 76 -7.82 1.07 -8.62
C GLU A 76 -8.46 0.00 -9.51
N ARG A 77 -8.64 0.31 -10.80
CA ARG A 77 -9.45 -0.53 -11.70
C ARG A 77 -8.71 -1.74 -12.23
N ASP A 78 -7.42 -1.60 -12.48
CA ASP A 78 -6.62 -2.58 -13.23
C ASP A 78 -5.65 -3.36 -12.35
N HIS A 79 -5.36 -2.86 -11.15
CA HIS A 79 -4.52 -3.55 -10.17
C HIS A 79 -5.31 -3.98 -8.93
N LEU A 80 -5.72 -3.02 -8.09
CA LEU A 80 -6.31 -3.30 -6.77
C LEU A 80 -7.59 -4.13 -6.88
N LEU A 81 -8.59 -3.65 -7.65
CA LEU A 81 -9.84 -4.38 -7.79
C LEU A 81 -9.65 -5.74 -8.48
N VAL A 82 -8.76 -5.84 -9.47
CA VAL A 82 -8.48 -7.11 -10.16
C VAL A 82 -7.96 -8.15 -9.17
N ASP A 83 -7.04 -7.76 -8.30
CA ASP A 83 -6.44 -8.64 -7.31
C ASP A 83 -7.40 -9.02 -6.17
N TYR A 84 -8.55 -8.34 -6.03
CA TYR A 84 -9.63 -8.69 -5.10
C TYR A 84 -10.94 -9.08 -5.83
N GLN A 85 -10.83 -9.66 -7.04
CA GLN A 85 -11.97 -10.17 -7.83
C GLN A 85 -13.09 -9.16 -8.07
N GLN A 86 -12.74 -7.87 -8.18
CA GLN A 86 -13.67 -6.75 -8.36
C GLN A 86 -14.70 -6.59 -7.21
N ARG A 87 -14.40 -7.15 -6.04
CA ARG A 87 -15.34 -7.18 -4.89
C ARG A 87 -15.23 -5.93 -4.03
N PHE A 88 -14.00 -5.53 -3.69
CA PHE A 88 -13.67 -4.43 -2.78
C PHE A 88 -12.22 -3.96 -2.98
N ILE A 89 -11.87 -2.83 -2.37
CA ILE A 89 -10.48 -2.41 -2.12
C ILE A 89 -10.32 -2.35 -0.60
N PRO A 90 -9.35 -3.05 0.01
CA PRO A 90 -9.15 -3.00 1.45
C PRO A 90 -8.65 -1.62 1.86
N THR A 91 -8.97 -1.26 3.09
CA THR A 91 -8.45 -0.06 3.75
C THR A 91 -7.17 -0.39 4.49
N LEU A 92 -6.37 0.63 4.80
CA LEU A 92 -5.22 0.47 5.68
C LEU A 92 -5.63 -0.11 7.05
N SER A 93 -6.82 0.27 7.55
CA SER A 93 -7.36 -0.22 8.81
C SER A 93 -7.62 -1.73 8.81
N ASP A 94 -8.01 -2.34 7.68
CA ASP A 94 -8.18 -3.79 7.61
C ASP A 94 -6.84 -4.53 7.83
N PHE A 95 -5.74 -3.99 7.30
CA PHE A 95 -4.39 -4.53 7.56
C PHE A 95 -3.96 -4.30 9.00
N VAL A 96 -4.21 -3.11 9.56
CA VAL A 96 -3.89 -2.79 10.96
C VAL A 96 -4.61 -3.73 11.92
N GLN A 97 -5.88 -4.06 11.65
CA GLN A 97 -6.65 -4.98 12.50
C GLN A 97 -6.12 -6.41 12.49
N ALA A 98 -5.44 -6.83 11.42
CA ALA A 98 -4.80 -8.14 11.34
C ALA A 98 -3.49 -8.21 12.15
N ILE A 99 -3.01 -7.11 12.73
CA ILE A 99 -1.79 -7.08 13.54
C ILE A 99 -2.10 -7.53 14.97
N ASP A 100 -1.43 -8.60 15.40
CA ASP A 100 -1.46 -9.09 16.77
C ASP A 100 -0.58 -8.20 17.66
N ALA A 101 -1.24 -7.38 18.49
CA ALA A 101 -0.57 -6.45 19.39
C ALA A 101 0.40 -7.14 20.37
N SER A 102 0.19 -8.42 20.69
CA SER A 102 1.09 -9.17 21.58
C SER A 102 2.43 -9.53 20.96
N ARG A 103 2.54 -9.41 19.63
CA ARG A 103 3.74 -9.71 18.84
C ARG A 103 4.51 -8.45 18.42
N LEU A 104 4.05 -7.27 18.85
CA LEU A 104 4.71 -6.02 18.52
C LEU A 104 6.08 -5.92 19.19
N PRO A 105 7.04 -5.20 18.58
CA PRO A 105 8.33 -4.93 19.19
C PRO A 105 8.19 -4.25 20.56
N GLN A 106 9.07 -4.61 21.49
CA GLN A 106 9.12 -3.95 22.80
C GLN A 106 9.58 -2.49 22.66
N ASN A 107 9.10 -1.62 23.57
CA ASN A 107 9.41 -0.19 23.58
C ASN A 107 9.01 0.55 22.29
N LEU A 108 7.99 0.06 21.58
CA LEU A 108 7.53 0.60 20.30
C LEU A 108 7.36 2.13 20.32
N GLU A 109 6.62 2.63 21.31
CA GLU A 109 6.28 4.05 21.44
C GLU A 109 7.53 4.92 21.53
N ARG A 110 8.46 4.55 22.42
CA ARG A 110 9.72 5.27 22.64
C ARG A 110 10.57 5.34 21.37
N HIS A 111 10.70 4.24 20.64
CA HIS A 111 11.50 4.23 19.41
C HIS A 111 10.83 5.03 18.28
N LEU A 112 9.50 4.98 18.18
CA LEU A 112 8.76 5.79 17.20
C LEU A 112 8.92 7.29 17.50
N GLU A 113 8.85 7.70 18.76
CA GLU A 113 9.12 9.08 19.17
C GLU A 113 10.54 9.52 18.81
N GLN A 114 11.54 8.67 19.04
CA GLN A 114 12.93 8.95 18.67
C GLN A 114 13.10 9.12 17.16
N LEU A 115 12.50 8.23 16.37
CA LEU A 115 12.56 8.31 14.92
C LEU A 115 11.80 9.54 14.39
N HIS A 116 10.70 9.93 15.03
CA HIS A 116 9.95 11.13 14.68
C HIS A 116 10.82 12.40 14.77
N GLN A 117 11.68 12.52 15.79
CA GLN A 117 12.58 13.67 15.92
C GLN A 117 13.52 13.86 14.71
N VAL A 118 13.82 12.79 13.97
CA VAL A 118 14.69 12.84 12.79
C VAL A 118 14.01 13.53 11.61
N TYR A 119 12.72 13.26 11.38
CA TYR A 119 12.01 13.74 10.19
C TYR A 119 10.98 14.85 10.50
N ALA A 120 10.73 15.17 11.78
CA ALA A 120 9.67 16.10 12.22
C ALA A 120 9.75 17.49 11.55
N GLN A 121 10.96 17.98 11.28
CA GLN A 121 11.17 19.30 10.68
C GLN A 121 10.96 19.32 9.16
N ASN A 122 10.91 18.14 8.51
CA ASN A 122 10.60 18.04 7.09
C ASN A 122 9.08 17.82 6.93
N PRO A 123 8.31 18.81 6.46
CA PRO A 123 6.85 18.73 6.44
C PRO A 123 6.34 17.61 5.51
N VAL A 124 7.01 17.39 4.37
CA VAL A 124 6.64 16.35 3.41
C VAL A 124 6.88 14.96 4.01
N ALA A 125 8.06 14.74 4.59
CA ALA A 125 8.39 13.49 5.26
C ALA A 125 7.45 13.26 6.45
N SER A 126 7.22 14.27 7.28
CA SER A 126 6.36 14.18 8.46
C SER A 126 4.92 13.81 8.10
N GLN A 127 4.35 14.48 7.09
CA GLN A 127 3.01 14.17 6.60
C GLN A 127 2.90 12.72 6.09
N LEU A 128 3.85 12.26 5.29
CA LEU A 128 3.83 10.90 4.76
C LEU A 128 4.05 9.86 5.86
N MET A 129 5.09 10.03 6.67
CA MET A 129 5.48 9.07 7.71
C MET A 129 4.38 8.90 8.75
N LEU A 130 3.67 9.97 9.11
CA LEU A 130 2.56 9.94 10.07
C LEU A 130 1.21 9.56 9.45
N SER A 131 1.10 9.45 8.12
CA SER A 131 -0.17 9.18 7.45
C SER A 131 -0.87 7.87 7.88
N PRO A 132 -0.18 6.75 8.20
CA PRO A 132 -0.85 5.57 8.75
C PRO A 132 -1.58 5.85 10.06
N LEU A 133 -0.93 6.59 10.98
CA LEU A 133 -1.52 6.97 12.26
C LEU A 133 -2.70 7.90 12.04
N ALA A 134 -2.56 8.90 11.16
CA ALA A 134 -3.64 9.83 10.83
C ALA A 134 -4.88 9.12 10.28
N GLN A 135 -4.70 8.08 9.46
CA GLN A 135 -5.80 7.35 8.85
C GLN A 135 -6.45 6.30 9.76
N THR A 136 -5.67 5.69 10.66
CA THR A 136 -6.12 4.50 11.42
C THR A 136 -6.34 4.78 12.90
N GLY A 137 -5.75 5.86 13.43
CA GLY A 137 -5.74 6.18 14.86
C GLY A 137 -4.97 5.17 15.72
N LYS A 138 -4.15 4.29 15.12
CA LYS A 138 -3.39 3.25 15.83
C LYS A 138 -1.89 3.51 15.72
N LEU A 139 -1.20 3.62 16.85
CA LEU A 139 0.23 3.92 16.88
C LEU A 139 1.07 2.87 16.15
N HIS A 140 0.77 1.58 16.32
CA HIS A 140 1.49 0.50 15.64
C HIS A 140 1.33 0.50 14.11
N SER A 141 0.35 1.23 13.54
CA SER A 141 0.27 1.41 12.09
C SER A 141 1.48 2.16 11.53
N LEU A 142 2.20 2.93 12.35
CA LEU A 142 3.43 3.60 11.93
C LEU A 142 4.51 2.62 11.49
N LEU A 143 4.46 1.34 11.88
CA LEU A 143 5.39 0.33 11.38
C LEU A 143 5.31 0.14 9.85
N PHE A 144 4.22 0.56 9.17
CA PHE A 144 4.17 0.57 7.70
C PHE A 144 5.11 1.59 7.05
N THR A 145 5.43 2.68 7.75
CA THR A 145 6.29 3.77 7.25
C THR A 145 7.61 3.87 7.99
N HIS A 146 7.69 3.37 9.22
CA HIS A 146 8.84 3.51 10.12
C HIS A 146 9.77 2.29 10.08
N ASN A 147 9.93 1.67 8.91
CA ASN A 147 10.82 0.54 8.69
C ASN A 147 11.90 0.87 7.65
N SER A 148 12.94 0.04 7.61
CA SER A 148 14.08 0.23 6.72
C SER A 148 13.70 0.33 5.25
N TRP A 149 12.78 -0.52 4.75
CA TRP A 149 12.34 -0.45 3.36
C TRP A 149 11.68 0.89 3.05
N PHE A 150 10.72 1.35 3.87
CA PHE A 150 10.02 2.60 3.57
C PHE A 150 10.98 3.80 3.61
N ILE A 151 11.87 3.83 4.61
CA ILE A 151 12.83 4.93 4.80
C ILE A 151 13.86 4.98 3.67
N TYR A 152 14.37 3.83 3.23
CA TYR A 152 15.46 3.78 2.25
C TYR A 152 15.02 3.55 0.80
N GLU A 153 13.80 3.05 0.55
CA GLU A 153 13.28 2.85 -0.81
C GLU A 153 12.19 3.84 -1.20
N ILE A 154 11.32 4.26 -0.27
CA ILE A 154 10.16 5.11 -0.59
C ILE A 154 10.51 6.59 -0.46
N LEU A 155 11.07 7.01 0.68
CA LEU A 155 11.41 8.42 0.90
C LEU A 155 12.32 9.02 -0.19
N PRO A 156 13.39 8.34 -0.67
CA PRO A 156 14.24 8.89 -1.71
C PRO A 156 13.51 9.14 -3.03
N ARG A 157 12.50 8.34 -3.37
CA ARG A 157 11.72 8.47 -4.62
C ARG A 157 10.85 9.73 -4.64
N ILE A 158 10.58 10.33 -3.48
CA ILE A 158 9.87 11.60 -3.34
C ILE A 158 10.79 12.75 -2.92
N GLY A 159 12.12 12.58 -3.09
CA GLY A 159 13.10 13.62 -2.81
C GLY A 159 13.46 13.81 -1.34
N VAL A 160 13.03 12.90 -0.45
CA VAL A 160 13.39 12.91 0.97
C VAL A 160 14.56 11.93 1.16
N LEU A 161 15.77 12.45 1.31
CA LEU A 161 16.96 11.62 1.49
C LEU A 161 17.13 11.24 2.96
N PRO A 162 17.14 9.93 3.31
CA PRO A 162 17.38 9.49 4.68
C PRO A 162 18.86 9.63 5.03
N HIS A 163 19.14 9.87 6.31
CA HIS A 163 20.48 9.70 6.86
C HIS A 163 20.73 8.23 7.20
N LEU A 164 21.97 7.77 7.06
CA LEU A 164 22.38 6.48 7.62
C LEU A 164 22.33 6.59 9.14
N GLN A 165 21.44 5.82 9.75
CA GLN A 165 21.22 5.81 11.19
C GLN A 165 20.77 4.42 11.63
N ASN A 166 20.78 4.17 12.94
CA ASN A 166 20.28 2.91 13.49
C ASN A 166 18.76 2.87 13.38
N ILE A 167 18.26 2.37 12.24
CA ILE A 167 16.85 2.04 12.08
C ILE A 167 16.56 0.78 12.88
N VAL A 168 15.57 0.87 13.76
CA VAL A 168 15.23 -0.19 14.72
C VAL A 168 14.31 -1.24 14.08
N TYR A 169 13.52 -0.85 13.08
CA TYR A 169 12.52 -1.72 12.47
C TYR A 169 12.83 -2.06 11.02
N SER A 170 12.51 -3.29 10.67
CA SER A 170 12.49 -3.84 9.34
C SER A 170 11.04 -4.17 8.93
N PRO A 171 10.79 -4.47 7.65
CA PRO A 171 9.49 -4.98 7.22
C PRO A 171 9.09 -6.28 7.94
N ASP A 172 10.06 -7.06 8.41
CA ASP A 172 9.81 -8.32 9.11
C ASP A 172 9.03 -8.10 10.43
N ASP A 173 9.29 -7.00 11.14
CA ASP A 173 8.63 -6.66 12.41
C ASP A 173 7.10 -6.52 12.24
N ILE A 174 6.64 -5.98 11.11
CA ILE A 174 5.21 -5.83 10.84
C ILE A 174 4.59 -7.12 10.32
N PHE A 175 5.28 -7.84 9.43
CA PHE A 175 4.73 -9.07 8.87
C PHE A 175 4.74 -10.23 9.86
N HIS A 176 5.67 -10.30 10.82
CA HIS A 176 5.61 -11.27 11.91
C HIS A 176 4.43 -11.04 12.86
N ALA A 177 4.09 -9.78 13.12
CA ALA A 177 2.94 -9.42 13.95
C ALA A 177 1.61 -9.55 13.20
N MET A 178 1.61 -9.45 11.86
CA MET A 178 0.41 -9.54 11.04
C MET A 178 -0.03 -10.99 10.77
N GLN A 179 -1.24 -11.31 11.21
CA GLN A 179 -1.93 -12.55 10.88
C GLN A 179 -2.37 -12.55 9.42
N PHE A 180 -2.34 -13.72 8.80
CA PHE A 180 -2.88 -13.90 7.46
C PHE A 180 -4.41 -14.04 7.53
N GLU A 181 -5.12 -13.19 6.80
CA GLU A 181 -6.58 -13.20 6.72
C GLU A 181 -7.05 -13.63 5.32
N LEU A 182 -8.14 -14.41 5.24
CA LEU A 182 -8.62 -14.96 3.96
C LEU A 182 -9.04 -13.88 2.94
N TRP A 183 -9.34 -12.66 3.37
CA TRP A 183 -9.64 -11.57 2.43
C TRP A 183 -8.39 -11.07 1.71
N MET A 184 -7.19 -11.26 2.28
CA MET A 184 -5.91 -10.89 1.66
C MET A 184 -5.65 -11.76 0.43
N ASP A 185 -5.97 -13.05 0.53
CA ASP A 185 -5.80 -14.02 -0.54
C ASP A 185 -6.85 -13.81 -1.63
N ASN A 186 -6.52 -12.96 -2.60
CA ASN A 186 -7.32 -12.75 -3.79
C ASN A 186 -8.80 -12.43 -3.49
N GLY A 187 -9.09 -11.85 -2.33
CA GLY A 187 -10.45 -11.58 -1.88
C GLY A 187 -11.31 -12.82 -1.66
N MET A 188 -10.79 -13.93 -1.11
CA MET A 188 -11.62 -15.11 -0.79
C MET A 188 -12.70 -14.79 0.26
N ALA A 189 -12.37 -13.97 1.26
CA ALA A 189 -13.34 -13.42 2.23
C ALA A 189 -13.60 -11.91 2.02
N ILE A 190 -14.48 -11.33 2.84
CA ILE A 190 -14.77 -9.89 2.86
C ILE A 190 -14.16 -9.26 4.12
N PRO A 191 -13.29 -8.23 4.00
CA PRO A 191 -12.73 -7.55 5.15
C PRO A 191 -13.80 -6.71 5.84
N GLN A 192 -13.54 -6.31 7.10
CA GLN A 192 -14.52 -5.60 7.92
C GLN A 192 -15.04 -4.33 7.23
N SER A 193 -14.15 -3.55 6.61
CA SER A 193 -14.50 -2.31 5.91
C SER A 193 -15.51 -2.49 4.77
N ALA A 194 -15.57 -3.67 4.15
CA ALA A 194 -16.39 -3.94 2.97
C ALA A 194 -17.65 -4.77 3.26
N GLN A 195 -17.87 -5.23 4.51
CA GLN A 195 -19.01 -6.07 4.87
C GLN A 195 -20.36 -5.43 4.54
N ALA A 196 -20.56 -4.16 4.89
CA ALA A 196 -21.83 -3.47 4.64
C ALA A 196 -22.12 -3.28 3.14
N LEU A 197 -21.09 -2.98 2.34
CA LEU A 197 -21.22 -2.90 0.88
C LEU A 197 -21.61 -4.24 0.29
N HIS A 198 -20.96 -5.32 0.76
CA HIS A 198 -21.23 -6.67 0.29
C HIS A 198 -22.67 -7.12 0.59
N GLN A 199 -23.14 -6.89 1.82
CA GLN A 199 -24.53 -7.19 2.22
C GLN A 199 -25.55 -6.46 1.34
N ARG A 200 -25.34 -5.18 1.05
CA ARG A 200 -26.22 -4.39 0.17
C ARG A 200 -26.23 -4.90 -1.27
N LYS A 201 -25.09 -5.33 -1.81
CA LYS A 201 -25.01 -5.92 -3.16
C LYS A 201 -25.79 -7.24 -3.25
N GLN A 202 -25.74 -8.06 -2.21
CA GLN A 202 -26.51 -9.31 -2.14
C GLN A 202 -28.02 -9.05 -2.06
N GLN A 203 -28.46 -8.07 -1.28
CA GLN A 203 -29.88 -7.70 -1.16
C GLN A 203 -30.50 -7.17 -2.46
N ARG A 204 -29.70 -6.56 -3.35
CA ARG A 204 -30.16 -6.08 -4.66
C ARG A 204 -30.22 -7.17 -5.75
N ALA A 205 -29.61 -8.33 -5.49
CA ALA A 205 -29.55 -9.45 -6.43
C ALA A 205 -30.67 -10.47 -6.21
N VAL A 206 -31.52 -10.25 -5.20
CA VAL A 206 -32.74 -11.00 -4.88
C VAL A 206 -33.94 -10.14 -5.27
#